data_AF-A0A935HYE5-F1
#
_entry.id   AF-A0A935HYE5-F1
#
_cell.length_a   1.000
_cell.length_b   1.000
_cell.length_c   1.000
_cell.angle_alpha   90.00
_cell.angle_beta   90.00
_cell.angle_gamma   90.00
#
_symmetry.space_group_name_H-M   'P 1'
#
loop_
_entity.id
_entity.type
_entity.pdbx_description
1 polymer ?
#
loop_
_entity_poly.entity_id
_entity_poly.type
_entity_poly.pdbx_seq_one_letter_code
_entity_poly.pdbx_strand_id
1 'polypeptide(L)'
;METLYVLHAKMLHVIYLLAALGVVFPLINTIRKQPLNTLSIWAVRVYTIVVTLQLILGVTQLVAKWSELGDGLRFRLEHAFIMLVAVGCVHMAPRFIKRGDAIGARNTTFLMIASLALIILGVTLIQRALAA
;
A
#
# COMPACT_ATOMS: atom_id res chain seq x y z
N MET A 1 3.44 20.62 -11.22
CA MET A 1 3.22 19.23 -11.69
C MET A 1 4.45 18.35 -11.50
N GLU A 2 5.65 18.82 -11.84
CA GLU A 2 6.90 18.08 -11.68
C GLU A 2 7.19 17.66 -10.23
N THR A 3 6.94 18.54 -9.26
CA THR A 3 7.11 18.24 -7.82
C THR A 3 6.22 17.08 -7.34
N LEU A 4 4.97 16.99 -7.82
CA LEU A 4 4.06 15.90 -7.45
C LEU A 4 4.53 14.55 -8.02
N TYR A 5 5.03 14.56 -9.26
CA TYR A 5 5.59 13.38 -9.92
C TYR A 5 6.81 12.84 -9.17
N VAL A 6 7.76 13.72 -8.85
CA VAL A 6 8.97 13.36 -8.10
C VAL A 6 8.61 12.85 -6.69
N LEU A 7 7.67 13.51 -6.02
CA LEU A 7 7.23 13.10 -4.68
C LEU A 7 6.63 11.69 -4.71
N HIS A 8 5.68 11.42 -5.62
CA HIS A 8 5.05 10.11 -5.75
C HIS A 8 6.07 9.00 -6.10
N ALA A 9 7.02 9.28 -7.00
CA ALA A 9 8.07 8.33 -7.35
C ALA A 9 9.02 8.06 -6.17
N LYS A 10 9.41 9.09 -5.41
CA LYS A 10 10.32 8.93 -4.25
C LYS A 10 9.63 8.26 -3.06
N MET A 11 8.33 8.47 -2.88
CA MET A 11 7.55 7.85 -1.81
C MET A 11 7.54 6.33 -1.86
N LEU A 12 7.86 5.70 -3.00
CA LEU A 12 8.03 4.25 -3.11
C LEU A 12 9.02 3.69 -2.06
N HIS A 13 10.16 4.35 -1.87
CA HIS A 13 11.19 3.90 -0.92
C HIS A 13 10.70 4.01 0.53
N VAL A 14 9.95 5.08 0.82
CA VAL A 14 9.29 5.28 2.12
C VAL A 14 8.24 4.20 2.36
N ILE A 15 7.48 3.84 1.33
CA ILE A 15 6.50 2.74 1.39
C ILE A 15 7.19 1.42 1.69
N TYR A 16 8.31 1.09 1.07
CA TYR A 16 9.02 -0.16 1.37
C TYR A 16 9.52 -0.21 2.81
N LEU A 17 10.10 0.88 3.30
CA LEU A 17 10.55 0.98 4.69
C LEU A 17 9.38 0.83 5.67
N LEU A 18 8.28 1.55 5.43
CA LEU A 18 7.12 1.51 6.30
C LEU A 18 6.32 0.22 6.16
N ALA A 19 6.30 -0.40 4.98
CA ALA A 19 5.72 -1.72 4.78
C ALA A 19 6.51 -2.78 5.55
N ALA A 20 7.85 -2.68 5.57
CA ALA A 20 8.66 -3.56 6.39
C ALA A 20 8.24 -3.47 7.86
N LEU A 21 8.09 -2.26 8.42
CA LEU A 21 7.63 -2.09 9.80
C LEU A 21 6.17 -2.52 10.02
N GLY A 22 5.28 -2.14 9.10
CA GLY A 22 3.85 -2.43 9.12
C GLY A 22 3.52 -3.91 8.92
N VAL A 23 4.43 -4.70 8.35
CA VAL A 23 4.31 -6.16 8.22
C VAL A 23 5.05 -6.86 9.35
N VAL A 24 6.29 -6.48 9.67
CA VAL A 24 7.15 -7.18 10.63
C VAL A 24 6.57 -7.15 12.04
N PHE A 25 6.09 -6.01 12.54
CA PHE A 25 5.56 -5.97 13.90
C PHE A 25 4.28 -6.80 14.07
N PRO A 26 3.25 -6.68 13.22
CA PRO A 26 2.11 -7.61 13.27
C PRO A 26 2.50 -9.08 13.09
N LEU A 27 3.49 -9.37 12.23
CA LEU A 27 4.00 -10.73 12.02
C LEU A 27 4.62 -11.31 13.31
N ILE A 28 5.44 -10.54 14.02
CA ILE A 28 6.01 -10.97 15.31
C ILE A 28 4.90 -11.31 16.31
N ASN A 29 3.88 -10.46 16.44
CA ASN A 29 2.75 -10.70 17.34
C ASN A 29 1.94 -11.93 16.91
N THR A 30 1.78 -12.13 15.59
CA THR A 30 1.11 -13.30 15.01
C THR A 30 1.85 -14.59 15.33
N ILE A 31 3.18 -14.62 15.16
CA ILE A 31 4.03 -15.77 15.51
C ILE A 31 3.96 -16.07 17.01
N ARG A 32 3.96 -15.02 17.84
CA ARG A 32 3.80 -15.13 19.31
C ARG A 32 2.39 -15.47 19.75
N LYS A 33 1.41 -15.55 18.84
CA LYS A 33 -0.02 -15.74 19.13
C LYS A 33 -0.56 -14.72 20.14
N GLN A 34 -0.05 -13.49 20.08
CA GLN A 34 -0.45 -12.38 20.94
C GLN A 34 -1.31 -11.38 20.17
N PRO A 35 -2.20 -10.63 20.85
CA PRO A 35 -2.87 -9.50 20.24
C PRO A 35 -1.85 -8.42 19.86
N LEU A 36 -2.23 -7.54 18.92
CA LEU A 36 -1.36 -6.45 18.48
C LEU A 36 -1.13 -5.47 19.63
N ASN A 37 0.14 -5.22 19.95
CA ASN A 37 0.52 -4.16 20.88
C ASN A 37 0.40 -2.76 20.24
N THR A 38 0.51 -1.72 21.06
CA THR A 38 0.42 -0.31 20.63
C THR A 38 1.37 0.03 19.48
N LEU A 39 2.61 -0.48 19.53
CA LEU A 39 3.61 -0.24 18.49
C LEU A 39 3.19 -0.83 17.15
N SER A 40 2.64 -2.05 17.14
CA SER A 40 2.17 -2.72 15.93
C SER A 40 0.97 -1.99 15.34
N ILE A 41 0.04 -1.55 16.19
CA ILE A 41 -1.13 -0.76 15.77
C ILE A 41 -0.67 0.57 15.15
N TRP A 42 0.30 1.24 15.77
CA TRP A 42 0.85 2.48 15.25
C TRP A 42 1.53 2.27 13.90
N ALA A 43 2.36 1.23 13.76
CA ALA A 43 3.02 0.90 12.50
C ALA A 43 2.02 0.61 11.36
N VAL A 44 0.97 -0.18 11.65
CA VAL A 44 -0.11 -0.44 10.69
C VAL A 44 -0.80 0.86 10.27
N ARG A 45 -1.13 1.75 11.22
CA ARG A 45 -1.77 3.04 10.92
C ARG A 45 -0.91 3.93 10.03
N VAL A 46 0.37 4.07 10.36
CA VAL A 46 1.31 4.88 9.57
C VAL A 46 1.42 4.32 8.15
N TYR A 47 1.55 3.00 8.02
CA TYR A 47 1.55 2.34 6.73
C TYR A 47 0.26 2.59 5.93
N THR A 48 -0.92 2.43 6.55
CA THR A 48 -2.22 2.74 5.94
C THR A 48 -2.30 4.18 5.42
N ILE A 49 -1.85 5.16 6.22
CA ILE A 49 -1.86 6.57 5.84
C ILE A 49 -0.98 6.79 4.60
N VAL A 50 0.25 6.27 4.62
CA VAL A 50 1.20 6.49 3.52
C VAL A 50 0.74 5.80 2.23
N VAL A 51 0.22 4.58 2.30
CA VAL A 51 -0.34 3.88 1.12
C VAL A 51 -1.56 4.62 0.57
N THR A 52 -2.38 5.21 1.44
CA THR A 52 -3.53 6.04 1.01
C THR A 52 -3.07 7.32 0.32
N LEU A 53 -2.09 8.03 0.88
CA LEU A 53 -1.49 9.22 0.26
C LEU A 53 -0.88 8.89 -1.10
N GLN A 54 -0.24 7.73 -1.22
CA GLN A 54 0.33 7.28 -2.49
C GLN A 54 -0.76 7.13 -3.57
N LEU A 55 -1.88 6.49 -3.24
CA LEU A 55 -3.00 6.36 -4.18
C LEU A 55 -3.54 7.74 -4.58
N ILE A 56 -3.74 8.65 -3.63
CA ILE A 56 -4.26 10.01 -3.91
C ILE A 56 -3.32 10.75 -4.88
N LEU A 57 -2.01 10.70 -4.63
CA LEU A 57 -1.02 11.32 -5.52
C LEU A 57 -1.01 10.67 -6.91
N GLY A 58 -1.08 9.34 -6.98
CA GLY A 58 -1.13 8.60 -8.25
C GLY A 58 -2.38 8.91 -9.07
N VAL A 59 -3.55 8.94 -8.43
CA VAL A 59 -4.82 9.30 -9.08
C VAL A 59 -4.81 10.76 -9.54
N THR A 60 -4.28 11.67 -8.72
CA THR A 60 -4.14 13.09 -9.10
C THR A 60 -3.28 13.23 -10.36
N GLN A 61 -2.18 12.48 -10.46
CA GLN A 61 -1.34 12.47 -11.66
C GLN A 61 -2.02 11.85 -12.87
N LEU A 62 -2.76 10.76 -12.67
CA LEU A 62 -3.52 10.08 -13.73
C LEU A 62 -4.57 11.01 -14.34
N VAL A 63 -5.34 11.70 -13.50
CA VAL A 63 -6.37 12.66 -13.93
C VAL A 63 -5.72 13.86 -14.61
N ALA A 64 -4.66 14.42 -14.02
CA ALA A 64 -4.05 15.63 -14.54
C ALA A 64 -3.31 15.43 -15.88
N LYS A 65 -2.90 14.20 -16.19
CA LYS A 65 -2.26 13.86 -17.48
C LYS A 65 -3.17 13.10 -18.43
N TRP A 66 -4.46 12.96 -18.12
CA TRP A 66 -5.37 12.03 -18.81
C TRP A 66 -5.30 12.08 -20.34
N SER A 67 -5.28 13.29 -20.92
CA SER A 67 -5.22 13.51 -22.37
C SER A 67 -3.87 13.21 -23.02
N GLU A 68 -2.79 13.13 -22.24
CA GLU A 68 -1.41 12.95 -22.72
C GLU A 68 -0.98 11.47 -22.74
N LEU A 69 -1.80 10.55 -22.23
CA LEU A 69 -1.36 9.18 -21.91
C LEU A 69 -1.36 8.22 -23.10
N GLY A 70 -2.11 8.52 -24.17
CA GLY A 70 -2.21 7.69 -25.37
C GLY A 70 -2.39 6.20 -25.05
N ASP A 71 -1.65 5.34 -25.73
CA ASP A 71 -1.68 3.88 -25.53
C ASP A 71 -1.19 3.43 -24.14
N GLY A 72 -0.43 4.28 -23.44
CA GLY A 72 0.02 4.05 -22.06
C GLY A 72 -1.09 4.20 -21.00
N LEU A 73 -2.28 4.68 -21.38
CA LEU A 73 -3.41 4.88 -20.47
C LEU A 73 -3.87 3.56 -19.83
N ARG A 74 -3.90 2.48 -20.61
CA ARG A 74 -4.33 1.15 -20.14
C ARG A 74 -3.49 0.68 -18.94
N PHE A 75 -2.17 0.70 -19.07
CA PHE A 75 -1.27 0.25 -18.01
C PHE A 75 -1.37 1.11 -16.75
N ARG A 76 -1.65 2.40 -16.90
CA ARG A 76 -1.84 3.31 -15.76
C ARG A 76 -3.17 3.07 -15.05
N LEU A 77 -4.22 2.70 -15.77
CA LEU A 77 -5.50 2.28 -15.19
C LEU A 77 -5.37 0.94 -14.46
N GLU A 78 -4.71 -0.04 -15.07
CA GLU A 78 -4.41 -1.34 -14.43
C GLU A 78 -3.60 -1.13 -13.14
N HIS A 79 -2.56 -0.29 -13.19
CA HIS A 79 -1.78 0.09 -12.01
C HIS A 79 -2.65 0.75 -10.93
N ALA A 80 -3.43 1.77 -11.28
CA ALA A 80 -4.28 2.49 -10.34
C ALA A 80 -5.32 1.56 -9.68
N PHE A 81 -5.88 0.61 -10.45
CA PHE A 81 -6.80 -0.39 -9.93
C PHE A 81 -6.13 -1.33 -8.92
N ILE A 82 -4.94 -1.85 -9.22
CA ILE A 82 -4.18 -2.69 -8.29
C ILE A 82 -3.88 -1.93 -6.98
N MET A 83 -3.47 -0.67 -7.10
CA MET A 83 -3.20 0.19 -5.94
C MET A 83 -4.46 0.47 -5.11
N LEU A 84 -5.61 0.61 -5.76
CA LEU A 84 -6.91 0.74 -5.07
C LEU A 84 -7.24 -0.51 -4.25
N VAL A 85 -7.04 -1.70 -4.81
CA VAL A 85 -7.23 -2.96 -4.07
C VAL A 85 -6.23 -3.05 -2.89
N ALA A 86 -4.98 -2.66 -3.09
CA ALA A 86 -3.98 -2.62 -2.03
C ALA A 86 -4.38 -1.68 -0.87
N VAL A 87 -4.94 -0.51 -1.18
CA VAL A 87 -5.52 0.43 -0.20
C VAL A 87 -6.71 -0.22 0.51
N GLY A 88 -7.59 -0.90 -0.23
CA GLY A 88 -8.69 -1.66 0.34
C GLY A 88 -8.23 -2.65 1.42
N CYS A 89 -7.15 -3.39 1.15
CA CYS A 89 -6.57 -4.32 2.13
C CYS A 89 -6.16 -3.61 3.43
N VAL A 90 -5.46 -2.48 3.35
CA VAL A 90 -5.00 -1.77 4.58
C VAL A 90 -6.14 -1.10 5.34
N HIS A 91 -7.18 -0.62 4.66
CA HIS A 91 -8.37 -0.06 5.31
C HIS A 91 -9.30 -1.10 5.94
N MET A 92 -9.12 -2.38 5.60
CA MET A 92 -9.79 -3.50 6.28
C MET A 92 -9.04 -3.95 7.55
N ALA A 93 -7.84 -3.45 7.84
CA ALA A 93 -7.11 -3.81 9.06
C ALA A 93 -7.82 -3.39 10.36
N PRO A 94 -8.40 -2.17 10.50
CA PRO A 94 -9.01 -1.72 11.75
C PRO A 94 -10.09 -2.65 12.32
N ARG A 95 -10.89 -3.33 11.47
CA ARG A 95 -11.89 -4.29 11.95
C ARG A 95 -11.26 -5.50 12.66
N PHE A 96 -10.07 -5.93 12.22
CA PHE A 96 -9.36 -7.05 12.84
C PHE A 96 -8.53 -6.60 14.03
N ILE A 97 -7.98 -5.38 14.00
CA ILE A 97 -7.32 -4.77 15.17
C ILE A 97 -8.32 -4.66 16.33
N LYS A 98 -9.54 -4.17 16.07
CA LYS A 98 -10.61 -4.04 17.08
C LYS A 98 -11.00 -5.35 17.75
N ARG A 99 -10.75 -6.50 17.10
CA ARG A 99 -11.03 -7.82 17.66
C ARG A 99 -10.18 -8.13 18.90
N GLY A 100 -8.98 -7.57 18.99
CA GLY A 100 -8.16 -7.64 20.22
C GLY A 100 -7.63 -9.03 20.59
N ASP A 101 -7.64 -10.00 19.67
CA ASP A 101 -7.15 -11.37 19.90
C ASP A 101 -6.07 -11.78 18.88
N ALA A 102 -5.53 -12.99 19.03
CA ALA A 102 -4.51 -13.55 18.15
C ALA A 102 -4.98 -13.73 16.70
N ILE A 103 -6.29 -13.96 16.49
CA ILE A 103 -6.89 -14.07 15.15
C ILE A 103 -6.92 -12.68 14.49
N GLY A 104 -7.24 -11.64 15.24
CA GLY A 104 -7.15 -10.25 14.83
C GLY A 104 -5.74 -9.87 14.39
N ALA A 105 -4.72 -10.27 15.15
CA ALA A 105 -3.32 -10.07 14.79
C ALA A 105 -2.97 -10.78 13.47
N ARG A 106 -3.31 -12.08 13.34
CA ARG A 106 -3.06 -12.88 12.13
C ARG A 106 -3.70 -12.28 10.89
N ASN A 107 -4.99 -11.94 10.97
CA ASN A 107 -5.73 -11.40 9.83
C ASN A 107 -5.22 -10.01 9.44
N THR A 108 -4.82 -9.19 10.42
CA THR A 108 -4.16 -7.90 10.16
C THR A 108 -2.86 -8.12 9.39
N THR A 109 -2.00 -9.04 9.84
CA THR A 109 -0.75 -9.39 9.16
C THR A 109 -0.99 -9.85 7.72
N PHE A 110 -1.95 -10.73 7.48
CA PHE A 110 -2.28 -11.18 6.12
C PHE A 110 -2.73 -10.03 5.22
N LEU A 111 -3.52 -9.07 5.73
CA LEU A 111 -3.89 -7.89 4.96
C LEU A 111 -2.69 -6.99 4.64
N MET A 112 -1.74 -6.83 5.58
CA MET A 112 -0.53 -6.04 5.33
C MET A 112 0.35 -6.70 4.26
N ILE A 113 0.52 -8.02 4.35
CA ILE A 113 1.28 -8.80 3.34
C ILE A 113 0.59 -8.73 1.97
N ALA A 114 -0.73 -8.92 1.92
CA ALA A 114 -1.50 -8.85 0.68
C ALA A 114 -1.39 -7.45 0.04
N SER A 115 -1.51 -6.39 0.83
CA SER A 115 -1.31 -5.02 0.35
C SER A 115 0.08 -4.81 -0.23
N LEU A 116 1.14 -5.23 0.48
CA LEU A 116 2.52 -5.12 0.01
C LEU A 116 2.75 -5.89 -1.29
N ALA A 117 2.23 -7.11 -1.40
CA ALA A 117 2.33 -7.92 -2.61
C ALA A 117 1.66 -7.22 -3.81
N LEU A 118 0.47 -6.64 -3.60
CA LEU A 118 -0.23 -5.87 -4.63
C LEU A 118 0.54 -4.59 -5.02
N ILE A 119 1.15 -3.89 -4.06
CA ILE A 119 1.97 -2.71 -4.37
C ILE A 119 3.18 -3.10 -5.24
N ILE A 120 3.88 -4.18 -4.89
CA ILE A 120 5.02 -4.69 -5.68
C ILE A 120 4.54 -5.07 -7.09
N LEU A 121 3.40 -5.76 -7.20
CA LEU A 121 2.80 -6.12 -8.49
C LEU A 121 2.44 -4.88 -9.33
N GLY A 122 1.79 -3.88 -8.72
CA GLY A 122 1.44 -2.63 -9.40
C GLY A 122 2.67 -1.90 -9.92
N VAL A 123 3.72 -1.78 -9.09
CA VAL A 123 4.97 -1.10 -9.44
C VAL A 123 5.71 -1.82 -10.57
N THR A 124 5.79 -3.15 -10.51
CA THR A 124 6.44 -3.95 -11.57
C THR A 124 5.67 -3.87 -12.90
N LEU A 125 4.34 -3.86 -12.87
CA LEU A 125 3.50 -3.69 -14.06
C LEU A 125 3.76 -2.36 -14.75
N ILE A 126 3.75 -1.24 -14.01
CA ILE A 126 3.94 0.08 -14.60
C ILE A 126 5.38 0.29 -15.10
N GLN A 127 6.38 -0.29 -14.43
CA GLN A 127 7.78 -0.23 -14.87
C GLN A 127 7.99 -0.97 -16.19
N ARG A 128 7.38 -2.15 -16.37
CA ARG A 128 7.43 -2.88 -17.64
C ARG A 128 6.79 -2.08 -18.78
N ALA A 129 5.67 -1.42 -18.50
CA ALA A 129 4.99 -0.57 -19.48
C ALA A 129 5.78 0.68 -19.88
N LEU A 130 6.67 1.18 -19.01
CA LEU A 130 7.55 2.32 -19.30
C LEU A 130 8.85 1.91 -20.03
N ALA A 131 9.19 0.62 -20.04
CA ALA A 131 10.40 0.08 -20.65
C ALA A 131 10.17 -0.55 -22.03
N ALA A 132 8.91 -0.74 -22.42
CA ALA A 132 8.46 -1.22 -23.73
C ALA A 132 8.16 -0.04 -24.66
#